data_AF-A0A6A3VK34-F1
#
_entry.id   AF-A0A6A3VK34-F1
#
_cell.length_a   1.000
_cell.length_b   1.000
_cell.length_c   1.000
_cell.angle_alpha   90.00
_cell.angle_beta   90.00
_cell.angle_gamma   90.00
#
_symmetry.space_group_name_H-M   'P 1'
#
loop_
_entity.id
_entity.type
_entity.pdbx_description
1 polymer ?
#
loop_
_entity_poly.entity_id
_entity_poly.type
_entity_poly.pdbx_seq_one_letter_code
_entity_poly.pdbx_strand_id
1 'polypeptide(L)' 'MLPDDSKPFHVVCDASDFAIGCALKQFDDEGRERVVSYQSRQMKP' A
#
# COMPACT_ATOMS: atom_id res chain seq x y z
N MET A 1 4.47 7.25 -11.42
CA MET A 1 5.55 6.25 -11.38
C MET A 1 4.89 4.91 -11.60
N LEU A 2 5.41 4.11 -12.54
CA LEU A 2 4.92 2.74 -12.71
C LEU A 2 5.52 1.86 -11.60
N PRO A 3 4.82 0.80 -11.15
CA PRO A 3 5.41 -0.19 -10.27
C PRO A 3 6.67 -0.78 -10.90
N ASP A 4 7.67 -1.08 -10.09
CA ASP A 4 8.90 -1.72 -10.51
C ASP A 4 8.93 -3.15 -9.98
N ASP A 5 8.68 -4.12 -10.86
CA ASP A 5 8.60 -5.54 -10.47
C ASP A 5 9.94 -6.12 -9.98
N SER A 6 11.06 -5.41 -10.18
CA SER A 6 12.37 -5.81 -9.64
C SER A 6 12.56 -5.42 -8.17
N LYS A 7 11.72 -4.53 -7.63
CA LYS A 7 11.82 -4.00 -6.27
C LYS A 7 10.77 -4.63 -5.35
N PRO A 8 11.09 -4.82 -4.06
CA PRO A 8 10.13 -5.35 -3.11
C PRO A 8 8.93 -4.41 -2.97
N PHE A 9 7.74 -5.01 -2.87
CA PHE A 9 6.53 -4.32 -2.49
C PHE A 9 6.37 -4.36 -0.97
N HIS A 10 5.91 -3.24 -0.42
CA HIS A 10 5.56 -3.10 0.99
C HIS A 10 4.08 -2.74 1.08
N VAL A 11 3.37 -3.37 2.00
CA VAL A 11 1.99 -3.01 2.31
C VAL A 11 1.95 -2.47 3.74
N VAL A 12 1.30 -1.33 3.92
CA VAL A 12 0.93 -0.82 5.24
C VAL A 12 -0.58 -0.79 5.28
N CYS A 13 -1.15 -1.41 6.30
CA CYS A 13 -2.59 -1.43 6.52
C CYS A 13 -2.94 -0.81 7.86
N ASP A 14 -4.07 -0.14 7.90
CA ASP A 14 -4.75 0.28 9.11
C ASP A 14 -6.20 -0.23 9.06
N ALA A 15 -6.77 -0.50 10.22
CA ALA A 15 -8.12 -1.04 10.32
C ALA A 15 -8.89 -0.39 11.46
N SER A 16 -10.19 -0.21 11.21
CA SER A 16 -11.19 0.10 12.22
C SER A 16 -12.17 -1.06 12.32
N ASP A 17 -13.15 -0.96 13.23
CA ASP A 17 -14.21 -1.96 13.37
C ASP A 17 -15.07 -2.14 12.10
N PHE A 18 -15.05 -1.18 11.16
CA PHE A 18 -15.94 -1.16 10.00
C PHE A 18 -15.24 -1.38 8.66
N ALA A 19 -13.93 -1.10 8.59
CA ALA A 19 -13.21 -1.12 7.33
C ALA A 19 -11.70 -1.29 7.54
N ILE A 20 -11.06 -1.84 6.52
CA ILE A 20 -9.60 -1.89 6.38
C ILE A 20 -9.18 -0.98 5.21
N GLY A 21 -8.09 -0.25 5.41
CA GLY A 21 -7.40 0.50 4.38
C GLY A 21 -5.94 0.07 4.30
N CYS A 22 -5.40 -0.01 3.10
CA CYS A 22 -3.99 -0.33 2.87
C CYS A 22 -3.39 0.58 1.80
N ALA A 23 -2.10 0.87 1.94
CA ALA A 23 -1.27 1.46 0.90
C ALA A 23 -0.23 0.43 0.45
N LEU A 24 -0.20 0.15 -0.85
CA LEU A 24 0.88 -0.58 -1.51
C LEU A 24 1.96 0.43 -1.90
N LYS A 25 3.19 0.22 -1.45
CA LYS A 25 4.31 1.14 -1.69
C LYS A 25 5.59 0.40 -2.05
N GLN A 26 6.50 1.12 -2.70
CA GLN A 26 7.87 0.69 -2.97
C GLN A 26 8.82 1.82 -2.57
N PHE A 27 10.06 1.48 -2.26
CA PHE A 27 11.12 2.47 -2.11
C PHE A 27 11.79 2.73 -3.46
N ASP A 28 12.02 4.00 -3.81
CA ASP A 28 12.83 4.34 -4.97
C ASP A 28 14.34 4.14 -4.70
N ASP A 29 15.19 4.39 -5.70
CA ASP A 29 16.64 4.20 -5.59
C ASP A 29 17.30 5.12 -4.56
N GLU A 30 16.60 6.18 -4.14
CA GLU A 30 17.04 7.10 -3.09
C GLU A 30 16.49 6.70 -1.71
N GLY A 31 15.81 5.55 -1.62
CA GLY A 31 15.21 5.06 -0.39
C GLY A 31 13.96 5.84 0.04
N ARG A 32 13.30 6.56 -0.88
CA ARG A 32 12.08 7.31 -0.58
C ARG A 32 10.85 6.46 -0.87
N GLU A 33 9.84 6.58 -0.02
CA GLU A 33 8.58 5.88 -0.21
C GLU A 33 7.79 6.45 -1.38
N ARG A 34 7.33 5.55 -2.26
CA ARG A 34 6.46 5.85 -3.40
C ARG A 34 5.25 4.95 -3.34
N VAL A 35 4.07 5.54 -3.25
CA VAL A 35 2.81 4.78 -3.23
C VAL A 35 2.48 4.34 -4.65
N VAL A 36 2.19 3.04 -4.79
CA VAL A 36 1.75 2.39 -6.02
C VAL A 36 0.22 2.42 -6.11
N SER A 37 -0.46 2.04 -5.02
CA SER A 37 -1.92 2.06 -4.96
C SER A 37 -2.43 2.19 -3.54
N TYR A 38 -3.65 2.71 -3.43
CA TYR A 38 -4.45 2.63 -2.21
C TYR A 38 -5.59 1.65 -2.45
N GLN A 39 -5.84 0.78 -1.47
CA GLN A 39 -6.96 -0.16 -1.49
C GLN A 39 -7.67 -0.10 -0.16
N SER A 40 -8.99 -0.10 -0.20
CA SER A 40 -9.80 -0.17 1.01
C SER A 40 -10.97 -1.12 0.79
N ARG A 41 -11.48 -1.64 1.89
CA ARG A 41 -12.64 -2.50 1.89
C ARG A 41 -13.43 -2.30 3.18
N GLN A 42 -14.72 -2.03 3.02
CA GLN A 42 -15.66 -2.12 4.13
C GLN A 42 -15.85 -3.59 4.52
N MET A 43 -15.74 -3.87 5.81
CA MET A 43 -16.01 -5.20 6.34
C MET A 43 -17.52 -5.39 6.40
N LYS A 44 -17.96 -6.61 6.08
CA LYS A 44 -19.36 -6.96 6.30
C LYS A 44 -19.61 -6.96 7.82
N PRO A 45 -20.79 -6.53 8.28
CA PRO A 45 -21.22 -6.79 9.65
C PRO A 45 -21.12 -8.27 9.98
#